data_AF-A0A0N5A7A2-F1
#
_entry.id   AF-A0A0N5A7A2-F1
#
_cell.length_a   1.000
_cell.length_b   1.000
_cell.length_c   1.000
_cell.angle_alpha   90.00
_cell.angle_beta   90.00
_cell.angle_gamma   90.00
#
_symmetry.space_group_name_H-M   'P 1'
#
loop_
_entity.id
_entity.type
_entity.pdbx_description
1 polymer ?
#
loop_
_entity_poly.entity_id
_entity_poly.type
_entity_poly.pdbx_seq_one_letter_code
_entity_poly.pdbx_strand_id
1 'polypeptide(L)'
;MLMKYIVVFVTIFVIVNKIETVWIGEEYWTSIDKFGNILDGRNVDDFVTIDSHRNLRNPDEKQYIAFWIIKDNYGHHEAFGTARIDEYQRIQGTFLNRNNGRELLYGGFRILSKNKDTGVNPFEFISILHVDERLAISYRRHQPARIYSYNKFENFIGTASLRNRVVWGAESDSTIIKVDADDIREDYERNVEILIKNPHKEIVDNEETERLRREREEAERLRKQMLEEEERLRKENESLEDIEIHNLRNDNELTLRYRQRFN
;
A
#
# COMPACT_ATOMS: atom_id res chain seq x y z
N MET A 1 -8.88 -21.38 59.85
CA MET A 1 -8.22 -20.23 59.20
C MET A 1 -7.38 -20.73 58.02
N LEU A 2 -8.02 -21.26 56.97
CA LEU A 2 -7.31 -21.76 55.77
C LEU A 2 -8.21 -21.78 54.51
N MET A 3 -9.23 -20.91 54.46
CA MET A 3 -10.27 -20.98 53.42
C MET A 3 -10.69 -19.60 52.91
N LYS A 4 -9.80 -18.60 53.02
CA LYS A 4 -10.01 -17.24 52.47
C LYS A 4 -8.97 -16.81 51.44
N TYR A 5 -7.89 -17.57 51.25
CA TYR A 5 -6.81 -17.21 50.32
C TYR A 5 -6.88 -17.91 48.95
N ILE A 6 -7.76 -18.89 48.78
CA ILE A 6 -7.89 -19.63 47.50
C ILE A 6 -8.75 -18.85 46.48
N VAL A 7 -9.64 -17.96 46.92
CA VAL A 7 -10.55 -17.23 46.03
C VAL A 7 -9.89 -16.02 45.36
N VAL A 8 -8.78 -15.50 45.91
CA VAL A 8 -8.07 -14.34 45.33
C VAL A 8 -7.06 -14.75 44.25
N PHE A 9 -6.59 -16.00 44.26
CA PHE A 9 -5.66 -16.49 43.23
C PHE A 9 -6.35 -16.96 41.94
N VAL A 10 -7.64 -17.32 42.01
CA VAL A 10 -8.40 -17.74 40.82
C VAL A 10 -8.95 -16.55 40.03
N THR A 11 -9.08 -15.37 40.64
CA THR A 11 -9.56 -14.15 39.95
C THR A 11 -8.46 -13.39 39.21
N ILE A 12 -7.17 -13.65 39.49
CA ILE A 12 -6.03 -13.13 38.71
C ILE A 12 -5.67 -14.07 37.53
N PHE A 13 -6.23 -15.27 37.52
CA PHE A 13 -6.24 -16.19 36.38
C PHE A 13 -7.50 -16.01 35.52
N VAL A 14 -8.18 -14.85 35.59
CA VAL A 14 -8.93 -14.37 34.43
C VAL A 14 -7.89 -13.90 33.44
N ILE A 15 -7.43 -14.90 32.69
CA ILE A 15 -6.66 -14.85 31.47
C ILE A 15 -7.02 -13.56 30.74
N VAL A 16 -6.16 -12.55 30.90
CA VAL A 16 -5.97 -11.54 29.88
C VAL A 16 -5.41 -12.36 28.73
N ASN A 17 -6.30 -12.92 27.90
CA ASN A 17 -5.98 -13.35 26.55
C ASN A 17 -5.58 -12.04 25.86
N LYS A 18 -4.32 -11.62 26.08
CA LYS A 18 -3.66 -10.70 25.19
C LYS A 18 -3.66 -11.45 23.88
N ILE A 19 -4.62 -11.13 23.03
CA ILE A 19 -4.60 -11.52 21.64
C ILE A 19 -3.29 -10.89 21.13
N GLU A 20 -2.24 -11.71 21.05
CA GLU A 20 -0.98 -11.34 20.45
C GLU A 20 -1.24 -11.24 18.95
N THR A 21 -1.75 -10.09 18.52
CA THR A 21 -1.90 -9.78 17.11
C THR A 21 -0.54 -9.52 16.48
N VAL A 22 -0.38 -9.82 15.20
CA VAL A 22 0.90 -9.61 14.50
C VAL A 22 1.05 -8.14 14.13
N TRP A 23 2.07 -7.49 14.71
CA TRP A 23 2.58 -6.23 14.21
C TRP A 23 3.77 -6.52 13.28
N ILE A 24 3.59 -6.29 11.98
CA ILE A 24 4.67 -6.38 10.98
C ILE A 24 5.57 -5.15 11.00
N GLY A 25 6.87 -5.31 10.77
CA GLY A 25 7.81 -4.21 10.76
C GLY A 25 7.86 -3.43 9.45
N GLU A 26 8.77 -2.46 9.39
CA GLU A 26 8.99 -1.58 8.23
C GLU A 26 9.48 -2.36 6.99
N GLU A 27 10.04 -3.56 7.19
CA GLU A 27 10.46 -4.47 6.12
C GLU A 27 9.30 -4.95 5.23
N TYR A 28 8.04 -4.74 5.62
CA TYR A 28 6.85 -5.06 4.83
C TYR A 28 6.04 -3.83 4.39
N TRP A 29 6.51 -2.62 4.67
CA TRP A 29 5.85 -1.40 4.23
C TRP A 29 6.69 -0.65 3.21
N THR A 30 6.00 -0.11 2.20
CA THR A 30 6.54 0.91 1.29
C THR A 30 5.88 2.23 1.59
N SER A 31 6.68 3.27 1.85
CA SER A 31 6.18 4.62 2.04
C SER A 31 5.98 5.31 0.69
N ILE A 32 4.80 5.91 0.51
CA ILE A 32 4.49 6.80 -0.60
C ILE A 32 4.51 8.22 -0.05
N ASP A 33 5.43 9.05 -0.54
CA ASP A 33 5.53 10.43 -0.06
C ASP A 33 4.29 11.26 -0.46
N LYS A 34 4.20 12.50 0.03
CA LYS A 34 3.05 13.39 -0.25
C LYS A 34 2.90 13.78 -1.72
N PHE A 35 3.91 13.53 -2.55
CA PHE A 35 3.93 13.82 -3.98
C PHE A 35 3.68 12.57 -4.83
N GLY A 36 3.49 11.40 -4.20
CA GLY A 36 3.21 10.14 -4.89
C GLY A 36 4.47 9.32 -5.22
N ASN A 37 5.65 9.73 -4.75
CA ASN A 37 6.89 9.00 -5.00
C ASN A 37 7.02 7.78 -4.08
N ILE A 38 7.48 6.67 -4.65
CA ILE A 38 7.84 5.45 -3.91
C ILE A 38 9.21 5.66 -3.25
N LEU A 39 9.28 5.46 -1.94
CA LEU A 39 10.50 5.68 -1.15
C LEU A 39 11.30 4.38 -0.88
N ASP A 40 12.46 4.54 -0.25
CA ASP A 40 13.29 3.47 0.30
C ASP A 40 13.83 2.44 -0.69
N GLY A 41 13.95 2.83 -1.96
CA GLY A 41 14.50 2.00 -3.05
C GLY A 41 13.53 0.94 -3.58
N ARG A 42 12.26 0.99 -3.17
CA ARG A 42 11.21 0.05 -3.61
C ARG A 42 10.55 0.50 -4.90
N ASN A 43 9.79 -0.41 -5.51
CA ASN A 43 8.98 -0.15 -6.69
C ASN A 43 7.61 -0.86 -6.60
N VAL A 44 6.80 -0.72 -7.65
CA VAL A 44 5.44 -1.29 -7.72
C VAL A 44 5.43 -2.83 -7.66
N ASP A 45 6.47 -3.49 -8.16
CA ASP A 45 6.57 -4.96 -8.17
C ASP A 45 6.80 -5.55 -6.78
N ASP A 46 7.22 -4.71 -5.83
CA ASP A 46 7.31 -5.08 -4.42
C ASP A 46 5.94 -5.07 -3.73
N PHE A 47 4.94 -4.41 -4.30
CA PHE A 47 3.62 -4.31 -3.67
C PHE A 47 2.94 -5.67 -3.62
N VAL A 48 2.26 -5.93 -2.50
CA VAL A 48 1.51 -7.16 -2.32
C VAL A 48 0.17 -7.00 -3.02
N THR A 49 0.03 -7.70 -4.14
CA THR A 49 -1.27 -8.05 -4.73
C THR A 49 -1.64 -9.42 -4.22
N ILE A 50 -2.87 -9.58 -3.74
CA ILE A 50 -3.40 -10.89 -3.38
C ILE A 50 -4.60 -11.12 -4.27
N ASP A 51 -4.55 -12.15 -5.09
CA ASP A 51 -5.63 -12.46 -6.01
C ASP A 51 -6.93 -12.78 -5.26
N SER A 52 -8.04 -12.57 -5.96
CA SER A 52 -9.37 -12.98 -5.49
C SER A 52 -9.77 -14.24 -6.22
N HIS A 53 -10.24 -15.25 -5.49
CA HIS A 53 -10.81 -16.46 -6.07
C HIS A 53 -12.25 -16.25 -6.56
N ARG A 54 -12.82 -15.04 -6.43
CA ARG A 54 -14.16 -14.70 -6.88
C ARG A 54 -14.18 -14.07 -8.26
N ASN A 55 -15.26 -14.30 -8.99
CA ASN A 55 -15.55 -13.62 -10.25
C ASN A 55 -15.92 -12.16 -9.96
N LEU A 56 -14.95 -11.26 -10.17
CA LEU A 56 -15.13 -9.82 -10.03
C LEU A 56 -15.44 -9.19 -11.39
N ARG A 57 -16.03 -8.00 -11.37
CA ARG A 57 -16.31 -7.18 -12.56
C ARG A 57 -15.03 -6.81 -13.31
N ASN A 58 -13.98 -6.46 -12.57
CA ASN A 58 -12.66 -6.11 -13.11
C ASN A 58 -11.60 -7.04 -12.48
N PRO A 59 -11.47 -8.30 -12.93
CA PRO A 59 -10.56 -9.27 -12.32
C PRO A 59 -9.08 -8.88 -12.47
N ASP A 60 -8.75 -8.09 -13.50
CA ASP A 60 -7.37 -7.65 -13.78
C ASP A 60 -6.97 -6.36 -13.06
N GLU A 61 -7.91 -5.71 -12.36
CA GLU A 61 -7.66 -4.48 -11.64
C GLU A 61 -6.83 -4.75 -10.38
N LYS A 62 -5.55 -4.39 -10.43
CA LYS A 62 -4.64 -4.55 -9.29
C LYS A 62 -5.04 -3.61 -8.15
N GLN A 63 -5.37 -4.21 -7.01
CA GLN A 63 -5.62 -3.51 -5.76
C GLN A 63 -4.53 -3.84 -4.76
N TYR A 64 -4.07 -2.82 -4.04
CA TYR A 64 -3.04 -2.95 -3.03
C TYR A 64 -3.59 -2.61 -1.64
N ILE A 65 -3.07 -3.29 -0.62
CA ILE A 65 -3.40 -2.99 0.78
C ILE A 65 -2.65 -1.72 1.18
N ALA A 66 -3.38 -0.66 1.50
CA ALA A 66 -2.81 0.61 1.93
C ALA A 66 -3.10 0.86 3.41
N PHE A 67 -2.22 1.62 4.05
CA PHE A 67 -2.33 2.03 5.45
C PHE A 67 -2.04 3.51 5.59
N TRP A 68 -2.96 4.24 6.22
CA TRP A 68 -2.87 5.68 6.42
C TRP A 68 -2.99 6.02 7.90
N ILE A 69 -2.14 6.94 8.35
CA ILE A 69 -2.11 7.43 9.72
C ILE A 69 -2.31 8.94 9.67
N ILE A 70 -3.31 9.42 10.40
CA ILE A 70 -3.52 10.84 10.65
C ILE A 70 -3.20 11.12 12.11
N LYS A 71 -2.51 12.23 12.37
CA LYS A 71 -2.37 12.78 13.71
C LYS A 71 -2.95 14.19 13.70
N ASP A 72 -4.07 14.38 14.40
CA ASP A 72 -4.77 15.64 14.53
C ASP A 72 -4.98 16.00 16.01
N ASN A 73 -5.71 17.09 16.29
CA ASN A 73 -6.03 17.52 17.65
C ASN A 73 -6.89 16.51 18.43
N TYR A 74 -7.52 15.55 17.75
CA TYR A 74 -8.32 14.48 18.33
C TYR A 74 -7.51 13.18 18.51
N GLY A 75 -6.20 13.24 18.25
CA GLY A 75 -5.25 12.16 18.45
C GLY A 75 -4.86 11.46 17.16
N HIS A 76 -4.53 10.18 17.29
CA HIS A 76 -4.14 9.35 16.15
C HIS A 76 -5.37 8.64 15.56
N HIS A 77 -5.51 8.68 14.24
CA HIS A 77 -6.45 7.88 13.47
C HIS A 77 -5.65 7.01 12.50
N GLU A 78 -6.03 5.76 12.38
CA GLU A 78 -5.37 4.77 11.55
C GLU A 78 -6.43 4.08 10.71
N ALA A 79 -6.19 3.97 9.41
CA ALA A 79 -7.14 3.37 8.47
C ALA A 79 -6.40 2.49 7.46
N PHE A 80 -6.91 1.27 7.29
CA PHE A 80 -6.60 0.46 6.12
C PHE A 80 -7.53 0.84 4.98
N GLY A 81 -7.00 0.81 3.77
CA GLY A 81 -7.70 1.22 2.57
C GLY A 81 -7.14 0.55 1.32
N THR A 82 -7.72 0.91 0.18
CA THR A 82 -7.34 0.35 -1.12
C THR A 82 -6.45 1.33 -1.85
N ALA A 83 -5.26 0.92 -2.25
CA ALA A 83 -4.45 1.65 -3.21
C ALA A 83 -4.58 1.07 -4.63
N ARG A 84 -4.48 1.93 -5.63
CA ARG A 84 -4.53 1.62 -7.06
C ARG A 84 -3.53 2.50 -7.81
N ILE A 85 -3.13 2.06 -8.98
CA ILE A 85 -2.39 2.88 -9.94
C ILE A 85 -3.40 3.39 -10.96
N ASP A 86 -3.47 4.71 -11.13
CA ASP A 86 -4.36 5.34 -12.10
C ASP A 86 -3.80 5.27 -13.53
N GLU A 87 -4.59 5.75 -14.50
CA GLU A 87 -4.20 5.81 -15.91
C GLU A 87 -2.94 6.66 -16.18
N TYR A 88 -2.59 7.55 -15.27
CA TYR A 88 -1.40 8.41 -15.33
C TYR A 88 -0.22 7.85 -14.54
N GLN A 89 -0.24 6.56 -14.18
CA GLN A 89 0.79 5.88 -13.39
C GLN A 89 0.99 6.46 -11.98
N ARG A 90 0.00 7.17 -11.44
CA ARG A 90 0.05 7.71 -10.08
C ARG A 90 -0.60 6.75 -9.12
N ILE A 91 0.03 6.61 -7.96
CA ILE A 91 -0.50 5.79 -6.87
C ILE A 91 -1.52 6.61 -6.09
N GLN A 92 -2.76 6.13 -6.04
CA GLN A 92 -3.82 6.71 -5.24
C GLN A 92 -4.34 5.73 -4.20
N GLY A 93 -4.60 6.21 -2.98
CA GLY A 93 -5.18 5.45 -1.88
C GLY A 93 -6.55 5.99 -1.49
N THR A 94 -7.51 5.09 -1.32
CA THR A 94 -8.85 5.41 -0.79
C THR A 94 -8.98 4.87 0.62
N PHE A 95 -9.31 5.73 1.58
CA PHE A 95 -9.39 5.43 3.00
C PHE A 95 -10.71 5.95 3.60
N LEU A 96 -10.98 5.53 4.85
CA LEU A 96 -11.98 6.18 5.69
C LEU A 96 -11.28 7.07 6.71
N ASN A 97 -11.68 8.33 6.77
CA ASN A 97 -11.23 9.28 7.78
C ASN A 97 -11.91 9.02 9.13
N ARG A 98 -11.57 9.81 10.15
CA ARG A 98 -12.08 9.68 11.53
C ARG A 98 -13.61 9.67 11.62
N ASN A 99 -14.29 10.39 10.73
CA ASN A 99 -15.74 10.51 10.70
C ASN A 99 -16.40 9.47 9.80
N ASN A 100 -15.66 8.42 9.42
CA ASN A 100 -16.04 7.43 8.41
C ASN A 100 -16.37 8.04 7.03
N GLY A 101 -15.87 9.25 6.75
CA GLY A 101 -15.94 9.84 5.41
C GLY A 101 -14.85 9.27 4.52
N ARG A 102 -15.12 9.15 3.22
CA ARG A 102 -14.10 8.75 2.24
C ARG A 102 -13.03 9.83 2.10
N GLU A 103 -11.77 9.41 2.12
CA GLU A 103 -10.62 10.22 1.75
C GLU A 103 -9.91 9.59 0.54
N LEU A 104 -9.60 10.39 -0.49
CA LEU A 104 -8.76 9.99 -1.62
C LEU A 104 -7.44 10.75 -1.55
N LEU A 105 -6.32 10.03 -1.55
CA LEU A 105 -4.98 10.58 -1.41
C LEU A 105 -4.09 10.13 -2.55
N TYR A 106 -3.24 11.03 -3.05
CA TYR A 106 -2.20 10.73 -4.06
C TYR A 106 -0.80 10.58 -3.44
N GLY A 107 -0.74 10.38 -2.12
CA GLY A 107 0.50 10.30 -1.37
C GLY A 107 0.30 10.45 0.14
N GLY A 108 1.36 10.26 0.92
CA GLY A 108 1.32 10.40 2.38
C GLY A 108 0.72 9.19 3.12
N PHE A 109 0.85 8.00 2.53
CA PHE A 109 0.40 6.74 3.10
C PHE A 109 1.40 5.63 2.80
N ARG A 110 1.16 4.43 3.32
CA ARG A 110 2.02 3.25 3.12
C ARG A 110 1.27 2.18 2.36
N ILE A 111 1.99 1.37 1.59
CA ILE A 111 1.46 0.21 0.87
C ILE A 111 2.14 -1.05 1.39
N LEU A 112 1.37 -2.10 1.63
CA LEU A 112 1.88 -3.40 2.04
C LEU A 112 2.72 -3.99 0.92
N SER A 113 3.90 -4.48 1.25
CA SER A 113 4.88 -4.96 0.30
C SER A 113 5.52 -6.23 0.78
N LYS A 114 6.15 -6.95 -0.16
CA LYS A 114 6.98 -8.11 0.12
C LYS A 114 8.13 -7.72 1.05
N ASN A 115 8.73 -8.69 1.72
CA ASN A 115 9.88 -8.45 2.58
C ASN A 115 10.98 -7.68 1.81
N LYS A 116 11.52 -6.62 2.41
CA LYS A 116 12.52 -5.76 1.77
C LYS A 116 13.80 -6.51 1.41
N ASP A 117 14.22 -7.43 2.25
CA ASP A 117 15.51 -8.09 2.13
C ASP A 117 15.38 -9.39 1.32
N THR A 118 14.30 -10.14 1.55
CA THR A 118 14.13 -11.49 0.97
C THR A 118 13.18 -11.55 -0.22
N GLY A 119 12.35 -10.52 -0.42
CA GLY A 119 11.32 -10.53 -1.47
C GLY A 119 10.14 -11.46 -1.19
N VAL A 120 10.12 -12.15 -0.05
CA VAL A 120 9.07 -13.10 0.32
C VAL A 120 7.76 -12.39 0.66
N ASN A 121 6.63 -12.94 0.18
CA ASN A 121 5.28 -12.54 0.55
C ASN A 121 4.63 -13.57 1.51
N PRO A 122 4.61 -13.32 2.83
CA PRO A 122 3.98 -14.22 3.78
C PRO A 122 2.47 -13.99 3.94
N PHE A 123 1.87 -13.06 3.19
CA PHE A 123 0.52 -12.59 3.46
C PHE A 123 -0.55 -13.34 2.68
N GLU A 124 -1.69 -13.57 3.33
CA GLU A 124 -2.87 -14.16 2.70
C GLU A 124 -4.16 -13.64 3.35
N PHE A 125 -5.22 -13.57 2.55
CA PHE A 125 -6.56 -13.31 3.05
C PHE A 125 -7.23 -14.63 3.39
N ILE A 126 -7.75 -14.71 4.62
CA ILE A 126 -8.49 -15.87 5.11
C ILE A 126 -9.91 -15.43 5.45
N SER A 127 -10.89 -16.27 5.10
CA SER A 127 -12.28 -16.06 5.51
C SER A 127 -12.36 -15.81 7.02
N ILE A 128 -13.18 -14.83 7.40
CA ILE A 128 -13.38 -14.45 8.81
C ILE A 128 -13.79 -15.64 9.70
N LEU A 129 -14.41 -16.68 9.14
CA LEU A 129 -14.80 -17.90 9.86
C LEU A 129 -13.62 -18.78 10.30
N HIS A 130 -12.49 -18.66 9.61
CA HIS A 130 -11.32 -19.53 9.79
C HIS A 130 -10.08 -18.75 10.23
N VAL A 131 -10.22 -17.45 10.52
CA VAL A 131 -9.09 -16.61 10.90
C VAL A 131 -8.57 -17.01 12.28
N ASP A 132 -7.28 -17.31 12.38
CA ASP A 132 -6.59 -17.31 13.66
C ASP A 132 -6.19 -15.87 13.99
N GLU A 133 -6.84 -15.29 15.01
CA GLU A 133 -6.61 -13.90 15.43
C GLU A 133 -5.14 -13.63 15.82
N ARG A 134 -4.38 -14.67 16.19
CA ARG A 134 -2.96 -14.55 16.54
C ARG A 134 -2.07 -14.33 15.33
N LEU A 135 -2.53 -14.73 14.14
CA LEU A 135 -1.83 -14.54 12.87
C LEU A 135 -2.34 -13.30 12.13
N ALA A 136 -3.47 -12.73 12.55
CA ALA A 136 -4.05 -11.54 11.96
C ALA A 136 -3.12 -10.33 12.12
N ILE A 137 -2.87 -9.65 10.99
CA ILE A 137 -2.14 -8.39 10.99
C ILE A 137 -2.97 -7.36 11.72
N SER A 138 -2.40 -6.71 12.74
CA SER A 138 -3.12 -5.69 13.47
C SER A 138 -2.28 -4.48 13.82
N TYR A 139 -2.94 -3.32 13.68
CA TYR A 139 -2.47 -2.04 14.15
C TYR A 139 -3.55 -1.46 15.05
N ARG A 140 -3.20 -1.20 16.32
CA ARG A 140 -4.13 -0.73 17.36
C ARG A 140 -5.47 -1.47 17.40
N ARG A 141 -5.42 -2.81 17.27
CA ARG A 141 -6.59 -3.72 17.28
C ARG A 141 -7.52 -3.61 16.07
N HIS A 142 -7.07 -2.95 15.02
CA HIS A 142 -7.72 -2.97 13.71
C HIS A 142 -6.94 -3.86 12.76
N GLN A 143 -7.64 -4.54 11.86
CA GLN A 143 -7.06 -5.46 10.90
C GLN A 143 -7.38 -4.98 9.48
N PRO A 144 -6.46 -5.14 8.52
CA PRO A 144 -6.80 -4.98 7.12
C PRO A 144 -7.75 -6.10 6.71
N ALA A 145 -8.85 -5.72 6.08
CA ALA A 145 -9.87 -6.64 5.65
C ALA A 145 -10.20 -6.45 4.17
N ARG A 146 -10.42 -7.55 3.47
CA ARG A 146 -10.99 -7.55 2.14
C ARG A 146 -12.49 -7.74 2.26
N ILE A 147 -13.23 -6.87 1.59
CA ILE A 147 -14.69 -6.84 1.63
C ILE A 147 -15.17 -7.06 0.21
N TYR A 148 -16.15 -7.95 0.04
CA TYR A 148 -16.77 -8.26 -1.23
C TYR A 148 -18.15 -7.62 -1.34
N SER A 149 -18.35 -6.81 -2.37
CA SER A 149 -19.66 -6.25 -2.69
C SER A 149 -20.41 -7.20 -3.61
N TYR A 150 -21.46 -7.82 -3.11
CA TYR A 150 -22.29 -8.73 -3.91
C TYR A 150 -22.98 -8.01 -5.07
N ASN A 151 -23.50 -6.79 -4.81
CA ASN A 151 -24.29 -6.05 -5.80
C ASN A 151 -23.43 -5.50 -6.96
N LYS A 152 -22.16 -5.22 -6.69
CA LYS A 152 -21.24 -4.60 -7.66
C LYS A 152 -20.22 -5.57 -8.25
N PHE A 153 -20.16 -6.79 -7.73
CA PHE A 153 -19.17 -7.80 -8.08
C PHE A 153 -17.74 -7.25 -7.97
N GLU A 154 -17.46 -6.46 -6.94
CA GLU A 154 -16.13 -5.90 -6.69
C GLU A 154 -15.63 -6.28 -5.30
N ASN A 155 -14.35 -6.07 -5.07
CA ASN A 155 -13.77 -6.09 -3.75
C ASN A 155 -12.99 -4.81 -3.47
N PHE A 156 -12.73 -4.57 -2.20
CA PHE A 156 -11.92 -3.46 -1.73
C PHE A 156 -11.35 -3.80 -0.36
N ILE A 157 -10.33 -3.05 0.01
CA ILE A 157 -9.66 -3.13 1.31
C ILE A 157 -10.24 -2.09 2.24
N GLY A 158 -10.55 -2.52 3.46
CA GLY A 158 -11.05 -1.69 4.54
C GLY A 158 -10.44 -2.10 5.89
N THR A 159 -11.03 -1.55 6.94
CA THR A 159 -10.58 -1.70 8.33
C THR A 159 -11.60 -2.54 9.09
N ALA A 160 -11.15 -3.68 9.64
CA ALA A 160 -11.94 -4.52 10.52
C ALA A 160 -11.58 -4.31 12.00
N SER A 161 -12.56 -4.58 12.86
CA SER A 161 -12.36 -4.85 14.27
C SER A 161 -12.91 -6.24 14.57
N LEU A 162 -12.03 -7.23 14.74
CA LEU A 162 -12.45 -8.60 15.09
C LEU A 162 -13.21 -8.66 16.40
N ARG A 163 -12.75 -7.88 17.39
CA ARG A 163 -13.39 -7.78 18.72
C ARG A 163 -14.85 -7.32 18.64
N ASN A 164 -15.11 -6.29 17.82
CA ASN A 164 -16.44 -5.71 17.68
C ASN A 164 -17.23 -6.34 16.51
N ARG A 165 -16.62 -7.30 15.79
CA ARG A 165 -17.20 -8.00 14.63
C ARG A 165 -17.79 -7.05 13.59
N VAL A 166 -17.06 -5.96 13.32
CA VAL A 166 -17.47 -4.93 12.36
C VAL A 166 -16.34 -4.65 11.38
N VAL A 167 -16.69 -4.42 10.12
CA VAL A 167 -15.76 -3.98 9.07
C VAL A 167 -16.30 -2.74 8.38
N TRP A 168 -15.41 -1.81 8.08
CA TRP A 168 -15.69 -0.59 7.35
C TRP A 168 -14.79 -0.46 6.13
N GLY A 169 -15.31 0.02 5.01
CA GLY A 169 -14.50 0.37 3.85
C GLY A 169 -15.26 1.25 2.87
N ALA A 170 -14.59 1.58 1.76
CA ALA A 170 -15.17 2.38 0.69
C ALA A 170 -15.05 1.63 -0.64
N GLU A 171 -16.18 1.50 -1.32
CA GLU A 171 -16.30 0.97 -2.68
C GLU A 171 -15.69 1.93 -3.71
N SER A 172 -15.53 1.44 -4.95
CA SER A 172 -14.91 2.20 -6.04
C SER A 172 -15.67 3.50 -6.38
N ASP A 173 -16.99 3.49 -6.24
CA ASP A 173 -17.89 4.62 -6.49
C ASP A 173 -18.08 5.54 -5.28
N SER A 174 -17.25 5.40 -4.25
CA SER A 174 -17.30 6.17 -3.00
C SER A 174 -18.41 5.80 -2.02
N THR A 175 -19.16 4.73 -2.27
CA THR A 175 -20.12 4.22 -1.27
C THR A 175 -19.37 3.69 -0.05
N ILE A 176 -19.74 4.18 1.14
CA ILE A 176 -19.19 3.69 2.41
C ILE A 176 -19.96 2.45 2.82
N ILE A 177 -19.23 1.36 3.04
CA ILE A 177 -19.80 0.08 3.45
C ILE A 177 -19.42 -0.19 4.90
N LYS A 178 -20.44 -0.50 5.70
CA LYS A 178 -20.32 -1.10 7.02
C LYS A 178 -20.90 -2.51 6.94
N VAL A 179 -20.13 -3.51 7.34
CA VAL A 179 -20.62 -4.87 7.55
C VAL A 179 -20.48 -5.18 9.02
N ASP A 180 -21.60 -5.40 9.69
CA ASP A 180 -21.68 -5.69 11.12
C ASP A 180 -22.29 -7.08 11.31
N ALA A 181 -21.61 -7.93 12.08
CA ALA A 181 -22.08 -9.28 12.33
C ALA A 181 -23.39 -9.33 13.13
N ASP A 182 -23.68 -8.27 13.89
CA ASP A 182 -24.91 -8.15 14.67
C ASP A 182 -26.10 -7.68 13.81
N ASP A 183 -25.84 -6.99 12.69
CA ASP A 183 -26.86 -6.56 11.74
C ASP A 183 -27.25 -7.73 10.80
N ILE A 184 -26.28 -8.26 10.03
CA ILE A 184 -26.48 -9.40 9.12
C ILE A 184 -25.25 -10.31 9.17
N ARG A 185 -25.32 -11.33 10.04
CA ARG A 185 -24.24 -12.29 10.27
C ARG A 185 -23.75 -12.97 8.99
N GLU A 186 -24.66 -13.34 8.09
CA GLU A 186 -24.33 -14.03 6.85
C GLU A 186 -23.48 -13.16 5.91
N ASP A 187 -23.74 -11.86 5.84
CA ASP A 187 -22.94 -10.93 5.05
C ASP A 187 -21.53 -10.79 5.62
N TYR A 188 -21.43 -10.69 6.95
CA TYR A 188 -20.13 -10.65 7.63
C TYR A 188 -19.32 -11.91 7.34
N GLU A 189 -19.91 -13.09 7.52
CA GLU A 189 -19.21 -14.37 7.37
C GLU A 189 -18.85 -14.70 5.90
N ARG A 190 -19.72 -14.32 4.96
CA ARG A 190 -19.52 -14.62 3.54
C ARG A 190 -18.71 -13.57 2.80
N ASN A 191 -18.70 -12.30 3.22
CA ASN A 191 -18.12 -11.23 2.40
C ASN A 191 -16.89 -10.57 3.02
N VAL A 192 -16.41 -11.05 4.16
CA VAL A 192 -15.22 -10.52 4.82
C VAL A 192 -14.11 -11.57 4.88
N GLU A 193 -12.92 -11.16 4.44
CA GLU A 193 -11.66 -11.86 4.67
C GLU A 193 -10.69 -10.95 5.43
N ILE A 194 -9.85 -11.55 6.27
CA ILE A 194 -8.88 -10.85 7.11
C ILE A 194 -7.48 -11.21 6.64
N LEU A 195 -6.61 -10.21 6.58
CA LEU A 195 -5.22 -10.41 6.25
C LEU A 195 -4.47 -11.04 7.42
N ILE A 196 -3.80 -12.15 7.17
CA ILE A 196 -2.88 -12.79 8.12
C ILE A 196 -1.46 -12.82 7.59
N LYS A 197 -0.49 -12.96 8.51
CA LYS A 197 0.88 -13.35 8.19
C LYS A 197 1.05 -14.84 8.42
N ASN A 198 1.23 -15.61 7.36
CA ASN A 198 1.45 -17.05 7.45
C ASN A 198 2.95 -17.35 7.69
N PRO A 199 3.34 -17.88 8.86
CA PRO A 199 4.74 -18.14 9.18
C PRO A 199 5.35 -19.24 8.29
N HIS A 200 4.55 -20.14 7.72
CA HIS A 200 5.05 -21.19 6.82
C HIS A 200 5.45 -20.64 5.45
N LYS A 201 4.88 -19.51 5.03
CA LYS A 201 5.26 -18.79 3.81
C LYS A 201 6.46 -17.88 3.99
N GLU A 202 6.93 -17.71 5.22
CA GLU A 202 8.11 -16.91 5.55
C GLU A 202 9.42 -17.71 5.43
N ILE A 203 9.34 -19.02 5.17
CA ILE A 203 10.52 -19.87 5.00
C ILE A 203 11.28 -19.40 3.76
N VAL A 204 12.43 -18.81 4.02
CA VAL A 204 13.36 -18.30 3.03
C VAL A 204 14.19 -19.47 2.51
N ASP A 205 14.06 -19.78 1.21
CA ASP A 205 15.14 -20.45 0.51
C ASP A 205 16.30 -19.43 0.37
N ASN A 206 17.41 -19.70 1.06
CA ASN A 206 18.59 -18.84 1.06
C ASN A 206 19.18 -18.68 -0.36
N GLU A 207 19.06 -19.70 -1.22
CA GLU A 207 19.54 -19.62 -2.60
C GLU A 207 18.65 -18.70 -3.44
N GLU A 208 17.33 -18.80 -3.28
CA GLU A 208 16.35 -17.93 -3.96
C GLU A 208 16.47 -16.47 -3.49
N THR A 209 16.73 -16.25 -2.20
CA THR A 209 16.91 -14.91 -1.64
C THR A 209 18.17 -14.24 -2.17
N GLU A 210 19.31 -14.94 -2.20
CA GLU A 210 20.53 -14.40 -2.78
C GLU A 210 20.38 -14.14 -4.29
N ARG A 211 19.58 -14.94 -4.99
CA ARG A 211 19.23 -14.69 -6.39
C ARG A 211 18.40 -13.42 -6.55
N LEU A 212 17.29 -13.27 -5.81
CA LEU A 212 16.43 -12.10 -5.86
C LEU A 212 17.17 -10.81 -5.47
N ARG A 213 18.10 -10.91 -4.51
CA ARG A 213 18.96 -9.78 -4.12
C ARG A 213 19.83 -9.32 -5.29
N ARG A 214 20.46 -10.25 -6.00
CA ARG A 214 21.26 -9.94 -7.21
C ARG A 214 20.40 -9.35 -8.32
N GLU A 215 19.21 -9.91 -8.57
CA GLU A 215 18.28 -9.39 -9.58
C GLU A 215 17.84 -7.95 -9.24
N ARG A 216 17.56 -7.64 -7.97
CA ARG A 216 17.27 -6.27 -7.51
C ARG A 216 18.45 -5.32 -7.66
N GLU A 217 19.65 -5.74 -7.24
CA GLU A 217 20.86 -4.94 -7.39
C GLU A 217 21.17 -4.65 -8.87
N GLU A 218 20.94 -5.61 -9.76
CA GLU A 218 21.12 -5.46 -11.20
C GLU A 218 20.06 -4.53 -11.81
N ALA A 219 18.78 -4.69 -11.45
CA ALA A 219 17.71 -3.81 -11.90
C ALA A 219 17.93 -2.36 -11.43
N GLU A 220 18.40 -2.15 -10.20
CA GLU A 220 18.73 -0.80 -9.70
C GLU A 220 19.91 -0.19 -10.45
N ARG A 221 20.95 -0.98 -10.76
CA ARG A 221 22.09 -0.53 -11.59
C ARG A 221 21.63 -0.14 -12.98
N LEU A 222 20.83 -0.97 -13.63
CA LEU A 222 20.30 -0.71 -14.97
C LEU A 222 19.47 0.58 -14.99
N ARG A 223 18.62 0.77 -13.97
CA ARG A 223 17.80 1.97 -13.83
C ARG A 223 18.63 3.24 -13.62
N LYS A 224 19.69 3.17 -12.82
CA LYS A 224 20.65 4.29 -12.65
C LYS A 224 21.33 4.62 -13.98
N GLN A 225 21.78 3.62 -14.73
CA GLN A 225 22.38 3.82 -16.05
C GLN A 225 21.40 4.48 -17.02
N MET A 226 20.14 4.03 -17.06
CA MET A 226 19.11 4.65 -17.90
C MET A 226 18.85 6.12 -17.53
N LEU A 227 18.75 6.43 -16.23
CA LEU A 227 18.56 7.80 -15.75
C LEU A 227 19.75 8.69 -16.10
N GLU A 228 20.98 8.19 -15.95
CA GLU A 228 22.20 8.91 -16.34
C GLU A 228 22.27 9.14 -17.86
N GLU A 229 21.89 8.14 -18.65
CA GLU A 229 21.83 8.26 -20.11
C GLU A 229 20.76 9.27 -20.55
N GLU A 230 19.57 9.22 -19.95
CA GLU A 230 18.50 10.19 -20.21
C GLU A 230 18.95 11.62 -19.86
N GLU A 231 19.62 11.82 -18.73
CA GLU A 231 20.16 13.13 -18.34
C GLU A 231 21.26 13.60 -19.30
N ARG A 232 22.12 12.70 -19.79
CA ARG A 232 23.13 13.03 -20.80
C ARG A 232 22.48 13.46 -22.11
N LEU A 233 21.50 12.71 -22.60
CA LEU A 233 20.76 13.05 -23.82
C LEU A 233 20.02 14.37 -23.67
N ARG A 234 19.44 14.65 -22.50
CA ARG A 234 18.77 15.93 -22.24
C ARG A 234 19.75 17.10 -22.32
N LYS A 235 20.92 16.99 -21.69
CA LYS A 235 21.97 18.02 -21.74
C LYS A 235 22.53 18.21 -23.15
N GLU A 236 22.68 17.12 -23.91
CA GLU A 236 23.12 17.18 -25.30
C GLU A 236 22.09 17.93 -26.17
N ASN A 237 20.79 17.62 -26.04
CA ASN A 237 19.72 18.34 -26.72
C ASN A 237 19.65 19.82 -26.31
N GLU A 238 19.73 20.14 -25.02
CA GLU A 238 19.80 21.54 -24.53
C GLU A 238 20.99 22.29 -25.16
N SER A 239 22.16 21.63 -25.27
CA SER A 239 23.34 22.23 -25.91
C SER A 239 23.18 22.43 -27.43
N LEU A 240 22.49 21.53 -28.12
CA LEU A 240 22.19 21.64 -29.55
C LEU A 240 21.21 22.79 -29.82
N GLU A 241 20.18 22.92 -28.99
CA GLU A 241 19.25 24.06 -29.04
C GLU A 241 19.98 25.39 -28.81
N ASP A 242 20.88 25.46 -27.82
CA ASP A 242 21.69 26.65 -27.57
C ASP A 242 22.61 27.00 -28.75
N ILE A 243 23.22 25.99 -29.40
CA ILE A 243 24.04 26.18 -30.61
C ILE A 243 23.18 26.68 -31.78
N GLU A 244 21.99 26.11 -31.97
CA GLU A 244 21.07 26.51 -33.03
C GLU A 244 20.58 27.95 -32.83
N ILE A 245 20.20 28.33 -31.60
CA ILE A 245 19.83 29.70 -31.23
C ILE A 245 21.02 30.65 -31.47
N HIS A 246 22.24 30.26 -31.10
CA HIS A 246 23.42 31.10 -31.28
C HIS A 246 23.77 31.30 -32.77
N ASN A 247 23.57 30.29 -33.61
CA ASN A 247 23.79 30.37 -35.06
C ASN A 247 22.73 31.25 -35.74
N LEU A 248 21.44 31.09 -35.40
CA LEU A 248 20.36 31.93 -35.90
C LEU A 248 20.54 33.41 -35.54
N ARG A 249 21.14 33.69 -34.37
CA ARG A 249 21.45 35.06 -33.93
C ARG A 249 22.61 35.68 -34.72
N ASN A 250 23.64 34.90 -35.07
CA ASN A 250 24.75 35.35 -35.91
C ASN A 250 24.31 35.61 -37.37
N ASP A 251 23.43 34.77 -37.92
CA ASP A 251 22.91 34.94 -39.28
C ASP A 251 22.05 36.22 -39.41
N ASN A 252 21.30 36.55 -38.36
CA ASN A 252 20.55 37.80 -38.27
C ASN A 252 21.45 39.05 -38.13
N GLU A 253 22.59 38.96 -37.42
CA GLU A 253 23.56 40.08 -37.36
C GLU A 253 24.25 40.34 -38.72
N LEU A 254 24.58 39.29 -39.46
CA LEU A 254 25.17 39.41 -40.81
C LEU A 254 24.20 40.07 -41.80
N THR A 255 22.91 39.72 -41.75
CA THR A 255 21.87 40.35 -42.59
C THR A 255 21.60 41.81 -42.19
N LEU A 256 21.64 42.13 -40.89
CA LEU A 256 21.52 43.52 -40.40
C LEU A 256 22.70 44.40 -40.83
N ARG A 257 23.94 43.89 -40.76
CA ARG A 257 25.13 44.62 -41.23
C ARG A 257 25.15 44.81 -42.74
N TYR A 258 24.65 43.85 -43.52
CA TYR A 258 24.48 44.02 -44.96
C TYR A 258 23.45 45.11 -45.28
N ARG A 259 22.31 45.17 -44.59
CA ARG A 259 21.31 46.24 -44.80
C ARG A 259 21.83 47.64 -44.44
N GLN A 260 22.73 47.78 -43.47
CA GLN A 260 23.29 49.08 -43.08
C GLN A 260 24.39 49.60 -44.03
N ARG A 261 24.97 48.77 -44.90
CA ARG A 261 25.99 49.20 -45.88
C ARG A 261 25.42 49.62 -47.24
N PHE A 262 24.13 49.38 -47.49
CA PHE A 262 23.47 49.65 -48.77
C PHE A 262 22.34 50.70 -48.67
N ASN A 263 22.33 51.51 -47.61
CA ASN A 263 21.51 52.72 -47.48
C ASN A 263 22.41 53.94 -47.30
#